data_AF-A0A928RPJ3-F1
#
_entry.id   AF-A0A928RPJ3-F1
#
_cell.length_a   1.000
_cell.length_b   1.000
_cell.length_c   1.000
_cell.angle_alpha   90.00
_cell.angle_beta   90.00
_cell.angle_gamma   90.00
#
_symmetry.space_group_name_H-M   'P 1'
#
loop_
_entity.id
_entity.type
_entity.pdbx_description
1 polymer ?
#
loop_
_entity_poly.entity_id
_entity_poly.type
_entity_poly.pdbx_seq_one_letter_code
_entity_poly.pdbx_strand_id
1 'polypeptide(L)'
;MAKPNYHYENLTKSQQECLALIESLGIYELRALARVFGGNSPTTLKRNDHIVIVMDKIISGEDLKPLPLRQGRPYKELSNIEGILTELSKIAGKDYTLNTNQSRPNSQFQKIVSFKQIEDKVVRQKLFPIEVRGIVCKKSETELYITNQDNGKMVLIENDRFSEIREYDYITGMAIIMNEDKEYLLDSITSINYQPADKYVCKEESYDMVVPSQKIDHILLGSRYLMPSKSFLEKSDEVKNLISKLKKNNVVCLALIPNVLYENFLSYASLGFSNCFLIKYDERPFAIYETLILFMEHIKRLQKQGVSVAAFIQDIPTLINTIDFSAKATSTFMGHNETTVEILKQLMLLARASENNYSTTLFSTFDDADMFDPLYVSSVYKISKKL
;
A
#
# COMPACT_ATOMS: atom_id res chain seq x y z
N MET A 1 60.85 -5.22 -6.73
CA MET A 1 59.41 -5.45 -6.52
C MET A 1 59.19 -6.95 -6.36
N ALA A 2 58.66 -7.38 -5.21
CA ALA A 2 58.40 -8.80 -4.95
C ALA A 2 57.26 -9.29 -5.86
N LYS A 3 57.40 -10.47 -6.47
CA LYS A 3 56.36 -11.08 -7.30
C LYS A 3 55.10 -11.32 -6.45
N PRO A 4 53.90 -10.98 -6.94
CA PRO A 4 52.66 -11.37 -6.27
C PRO A 4 52.53 -12.91 -6.22
N ASN A 5 52.02 -13.42 -5.10
CA ASN A 5 51.95 -14.86 -4.80
C ASN A 5 50.50 -15.36 -4.91
N TYR A 6 49.84 -15.05 -6.02
CA TYR A 6 48.50 -15.53 -6.37
C TYR A 6 48.50 -16.01 -7.83
N HIS A 7 48.05 -17.24 -8.06
CA HIS A 7 48.10 -17.90 -9.37
C HIS A 7 46.71 -17.92 -10.02
N TYR A 8 46.45 -16.94 -10.87
CA TYR A 8 45.29 -16.94 -11.77
C TYR A 8 45.75 -17.33 -13.17
N GLU A 9 45.68 -18.63 -13.49
CA GLU A 9 45.93 -19.11 -14.84
C GLU A 9 44.62 -19.04 -15.65
N ASN A 10 44.67 -18.49 -16.87
CA ASN A 10 43.53 -18.38 -17.80
C ASN A 10 42.42 -17.38 -17.43
N LEU A 11 42.78 -16.15 -17.03
CA LEU A 11 41.81 -15.06 -16.90
C LEU A 11 41.36 -14.53 -18.27
N THR A 12 40.07 -14.22 -18.40
CA THR A 12 39.53 -13.46 -19.53
C THR A 12 40.10 -12.04 -19.56
N LYS A 13 40.04 -11.35 -20.71
CA LYS A 13 40.57 -9.98 -20.86
C LYS A 13 39.96 -9.01 -19.83
N SER A 14 38.66 -9.09 -19.59
CA SER A 14 37.98 -8.28 -18.57
C SER A 14 38.45 -8.61 -17.14
N GLN A 15 38.68 -9.89 -16.82
CA GLN A 15 39.22 -10.28 -15.51
C GLN A 15 40.68 -9.83 -15.31
N GLN A 16 41.48 -9.78 -16.37
CA GLN A 16 42.84 -9.24 -16.32
C GLN A 16 42.83 -7.72 -16.07
N GLU A 17 41.90 -7.00 -16.70
CA GLU A 17 41.70 -5.56 -16.49
C GLU A 17 41.19 -5.27 -15.06
N CYS A 18 40.28 -6.09 -14.52
CA CYS A 18 39.86 -6.03 -13.12
C CYS A 18 41.03 -6.27 -12.15
N LEU A 19 41.87 -7.28 -12.41
CA LEU A 19 43.03 -7.58 -11.58
C LEU A 19 44.02 -6.40 -11.55
N ALA A 20 44.32 -5.80 -12.72
CA ALA A 20 45.20 -4.64 -12.82
C ALA A 20 44.67 -3.43 -12.03
N LEU A 21 43.36 -3.18 -12.10
CA LEU A 21 42.70 -2.13 -11.32
C LEU A 21 42.84 -2.42 -9.81
N ILE A 22 42.54 -3.63 -9.37
CA ILE A 22 42.61 -4.03 -7.95
C ILE A 22 44.06 -3.96 -7.43
N GLU A 23 45.05 -4.38 -8.22
CA GLU A 23 46.47 -4.31 -7.86
C GLU A 23 46.97 -2.86 -7.67
N SER A 24 46.34 -1.89 -8.32
CA SER A 24 46.68 -0.46 -8.19
C SER A 24 46.15 0.19 -6.91
N LEU A 25 45.17 -0.42 -6.24
CA LEU A 25 44.48 0.17 -5.09
C LEU A 25 45.32 0.21 -3.81
N GLY A 26 45.10 1.20 -2.94
CA GLY A 26 45.71 1.27 -1.62
C GLY A 26 45.24 0.15 -0.68
N ILE A 27 46.02 -0.13 0.38
CA ILE A 27 45.64 -1.19 1.36
C ILE A 27 44.30 -0.91 2.06
N TYR A 28 43.94 0.37 2.26
CA TYR A 28 42.68 0.76 2.87
C TYR A 28 41.49 0.48 1.94
N GLU A 29 41.62 0.78 0.65
CA GLU A 29 40.62 0.52 -0.37
C GLU A 29 40.40 -0.98 -0.56
N LEU A 30 41.48 -1.77 -0.64
CA LEU A 30 41.42 -3.23 -0.72
C LEU A 30 40.70 -3.85 0.47
N ARG A 31 40.98 -3.37 1.68
CA ARG A 31 40.30 -3.83 2.91
C ARG A 31 38.81 -3.54 2.85
N ALA A 32 38.45 -2.35 2.40
CA ALA A 32 37.06 -1.93 2.36
C ALA A 32 36.29 -2.68 1.27
N LEU A 33 36.90 -2.88 0.10
CA LEU A 33 36.33 -3.67 -0.99
C LEU A 33 36.15 -5.14 -0.59
N ALA A 34 37.14 -5.74 0.09
CA ALA A 34 37.00 -7.08 0.66
C ALA A 34 35.85 -7.21 1.67
N ARG A 35 35.49 -6.15 2.42
CA ARG A 35 34.29 -6.16 3.30
C ARG A 35 33.01 -6.27 2.47
N VAL A 36 32.90 -5.51 1.38
CA VAL A 36 31.71 -5.49 0.53
C VAL A 36 31.50 -6.86 -0.14
N PHE A 37 32.59 -7.51 -0.55
CA PHE A 37 32.57 -8.88 -1.09
C PHE A 37 32.46 -9.99 -0.01
N GLY A 38 32.24 -9.63 1.26
CA GLY A 38 31.90 -10.58 2.32
C GLY A 38 33.07 -11.21 3.09
N GLY A 39 34.27 -10.61 3.02
CA GLY A 39 35.42 -11.01 3.82
C GLY A 39 35.26 -10.68 5.31
N ASN A 40 35.25 -11.71 6.16
CA ASN A 40 35.23 -11.54 7.61
C ASN A 40 36.56 -10.94 8.10
N SER A 41 36.51 -9.81 8.82
CA SER A 41 37.65 -9.15 9.49
C SER A 41 38.87 -8.83 8.60
N PRO A 42 38.79 -7.81 7.73
CA PRO A 42 39.87 -7.48 6.80
C PRO A 42 41.07 -6.75 7.43
N THR A 43 41.11 -6.55 8.74
CA THR A 43 42.23 -5.84 9.39
C THR A 43 43.45 -6.73 9.64
N THR A 44 43.31 -8.05 9.61
CA THR A 44 44.37 -9.03 9.90
C THR A 44 44.99 -9.68 8.67
N LEU A 45 44.43 -9.46 7.48
CA LEU A 45 44.86 -10.11 6.24
C LEU A 45 45.97 -9.31 5.53
N LYS A 46 46.81 -10.02 4.76
CA LYS A 46 47.84 -9.38 3.93
C LYS A 46 47.21 -8.84 2.64
N ARG A 47 47.89 -7.90 1.98
CA ARG A 47 47.44 -7.29 0.71
C ARG A 47 47.02 -8.34 -0.31
N ASN A 48 47.84 -9.38 -0.50
CA ASN A 48 47.58 -10.45 -1.46
C ASN A 48 46.30 -11.22 -1.14
N ASP A 49 46.03 -11.47 0.14
CA ASP A 49 44.82 -12.18 0.57
C ASP A 49 43.55 -11.36 0.27
N HIS A 50 43.63 -10.03 0.37
CA HIS A 50 42.52 -9.16 -0.03
C HIS A 50 42.24 -9.21 -1.53
N ILE A 51 43.30 -9.19 -2.35
CA ILE A 51 43.17 -9.28 -3.80
C ILE A 51 42.52 -10.62 -4.18
N VAL A 52 42.94 -11.71 -3.53
CA VAL A 52 42.39 -13.05 -3.78
C VAL A 52 40.91 -13.12 -3.46
N ILE A 53 40.49 -12.66 -2.27
CA ILE A 53 39.08 -12.67 -1.87
C ILE A 53 38.19 -11.93 -2.88
N VAL A 54 38.64 -10.78 -3.37
CA VAL A 54 37.87 -9.97 -4.31
C VAL A 54 37.82 -10.65 -5.68
N MET A 55 38.98 -11.08 -6.20
CA MET A 55 39.07 -11.69 -7.52
C MET A 55 38.33 -13.03 -7.59
N ASP A 56 38.40 -13.85 -6.55
CA ASP A 56 37.66 -15.12 -6.49
C ASP A 56 36.15 -14.89 -6.56
N LYS A 57 35.65 -13.81 -5.95
CA LYS A 57 34.22 -13.43 -6.00
C LYS A 57 33.80 -12.85 -7.34
N ILE A 58 34.69 -12.11 -8.01
CA ILE A 58 34.45 -11.62 -9.37
C ILE A 58 34.42 -12.82 -10.34
N ILE A 59 35.34 -13.77 -10.20
CA ILE A 59 35.40 -14.98 -11.03
C ILE A 59 34.19 -15.89 -10.78
N SER A 60 33.77 -16.07 -9.52
CA SER A 60 32.62 -16.91 -9.19
C SER A 60 31.27 -16.27 -9.56
N GLY A 61 31.25 -14.97 -9.88
CA GLY A 61 30.03 -14.26 -10.24
C GLY A 61 29.06 -14.10 -9.06
N GLU A 62 29.53 -14.19 -7.82
CA GLU A 62 28.69 -13.98 -6.63
C GLU A 62 28.27 -12.50 -6.47
N ASP A 63 27.13 -12.27 -5.81
CA ASP A 63 26.64 -10.94 -5.47
C ASP A 63 27.29 -10.38 -4.21
N LEU A 64 27.29 -9.05 -4.08
CA LEU A 64 27.87 -8.39 -2.90
C LEU A 64 27.06 -8.73 -1.65
N LYS A 65 27.74 -8.93 -0.52
CA LYS A 65 27.03 -9.10 0.74
C LYS A 65 26.59 -7.75 1.29
N PRO A 66 25.37 -7.64 1.85
CA PRO A 66 24.91 -6.42 2.48
C PRO A 66 25.85 -6.05 3.63
N LEU A 67 26.38 -4.82 3.60
CA LEU A 67 27.21 -4.30 4.67
C LEU A 67 26.40 -4.28 5.98
N PRO A 68 26.89 -4.86 7.08
CA PRO A 68 26.18 -4.79 8.35
C PRO A 68 26.09 -3.33 8.81
N LEU A 69 24.87 -2.87 9.05
CA LEU A 69 24.58 -1.56 9.65
C LEU A 69 25.11 -1.55 11.10
N ARG A 70 26.31 -1.02 11.34
CA ARG A 70 26.73 -0.68 12.70
C ARG A 70 25.99 0.58 13.15
N GLN A 71 25.37 0.53 14.33
CA GLN A 71 24.92 1.73 15.03
C GLN A 71 26.14 2.56 15.41
N GLY A 72 26.26 3.78 14.88
CA GLY A 72 27.36 4.69 15.19
C GLY A 72 27.86 5.50 14.00
N ARG A 73 29.08 6.02 14.14
CA ARG A 73 29.72 6.96 13.19
C ARG A 73 29.79 6.35 11.79
N PRO A 74 29.37 7.08 10.72
CA PRO A 74 29.46 6.59 9.36
C PRO A 74 30.90 6.23 8.98
N TYR A 75 31.07 5.18 8.17
CA TYR A 75 32.39 4.78 7.67
C TYR A 75 33.00 5.93 6.87
N LYS A 76 34.20 6.36 7.27
CA LYS A 76 34.92 7.49 6.69
C LYS A 76 35.37 7.28 5.23
N GLU A 77 35.12 6.09 4.64
CA GLU A 77 35.75 5.60 3.42
C GLU A 77 34.77 5.11 2.34
N LEU A 78 33.45 5.11 2.58
CA LEU A 78 32.46 4.55 1.63
C LEU A 78 32.36 5.33 0.32
N SER A 79 32.57 6.65 0.35
CA SER A 79 32.44 7.54 -0.81
C SER A 79 33.45 7.22 -1.93
N ASN A 80 34.65 6.74 -1.59
CA ASN A 80 35.68 6.40 -2.57
C ASN A 80 35.46 5.00 -3.18
N ILE A 81 34.78 4.11 -2.45
CA ILE A 81 34.56 2.72 -2.87
C ILE A 81 33.47 2.64 -3.95
N GLU A 82 32.47 3.51 -3.89
CA GLU A 82 31.40 3.55 -4.89
C GLU A 82 31.95 3.87 -6.31
N GLY A 83 32.95 4.75 -6.41
CA GLY A 83 33.67 5.00 -7.65
C GLY A 83 34.40 3.76 -8.18
N ILE A 84 35.12 3.06 -7.30
CA ILE A 84 35.86 1.83 -7.64
C ILE A 84 34.91 0.70 -8.07
N LEU A 85 33.79 0.52 -7.36
CA LEU A 85 32.76 -0.47 -7.70
C LEU A 85 32.10 -0.15 -9.04
N THR A 86 31.90 1.13 -9.36
CA THR A 86 31.35 1.56 -10.66
C THR A 86 32.30 1.23 -11.79
N GLU A 87 33.60 1.44 -11.61
CA GLU A 87 34.62 1.07 -12.61
C GLU A 87 34.71 -0.45 -12.78
N LEU A 88 34.73 -1.21 -11.67
CA LEU A 88 34.68 -2.68 -11.73
C LEU A 88 33.41 -3.19 -12.43
N SER A 89 32.27 -2.54 -12.21
CA SER A 89 31.01 -2.91 -12.87
C SER A 89 31.07 -2.72 -14.38
N LYS A 90 31.70 -1.63 -14.84
CA LYS A 90 31.91 -1.36 -16.27
C LYS A 90 32.84 -2.38 -16.91
N ILE A 91 33.93 -2.77 -16.22
CA ILE A 91 34.93 -3.71 -16.76
C ILE A 91 34.39 -5.15 -16.76
N ALA A 92 33.71 -5.56 -15.70
CA ALA A 92 33.18 -6.92 -15.55
C ALA A 92 31.83 -7.15 -16.25
N GLY A 93 31.12 -6.08 -16.64
CA GLY A 93 29.79 -6.17 -17.26
C GLY A 93 28.67 -6.61 -16.30
N LYS A 94 28.92 -6.58 -14.98
CA LYS A 94 27.98 -6.94 -13.92
C LYS A 94 27.87 -5.78 -12.93
N ASP A 95 26.66 -5.44 -12.50
CA ASP A 95 26.43 -4.30 -11.60
C ASP A 95 26.83 -4.66 -10.15
N TYR A 96 27.94 -4.07 -9.70
CA TYR A 96 28.46 -4.14 -8.33
C TYR A 96 28.19 -2.84 -7.55
N THR A 97 27.26 -1.99 -7.98
CA THR A 97 26.90 -0.79 -7.21
C THR A 97 26.26 -1.17 -5.86
N LEU A 98 26.46 -0.32 -4.84
CA LEU A 98 25.89 -0.54 -3.51
C LEU A 98 24.35 -0.36 -3.49
N ASN A 99 23.77 0.19 -4.56
CA ASN A 99 22.35 0.51 -4.66
C ASN A 99 21.48 -0.74 -4.93
N THR A 100 21.98 -1.71 -5.69
CA THR A 100 21.25 -2.95 -6.03
C THR A 100 21.19 -3.93 -4.84
N ASN A 101 22.22 -3.96 -3.99
CA ASN A 101 22.27 -4.80 -2.79
C ASN A 101 21.69 -4.14 -1.53
N GLN A 102 21.21 -2.89 -1.65
CA GLN A 102 20.27 -2.27 -0.72
C GLN A 102 18.82 -2.40 -1.19
N SER A 103 18.50 -3.45 -1.96
CA SER A 103 17.13 -3.94 -2.10
C SER A 103 16.63 -4.45 -0.76
N ARG A 104 16.34 -3.49 0.13
CA ARG A 104 15.35 -3.68 1.17
C ARG A 104 14.08 -4.19 0.46
N PRO A 105 13.31 -5.12 1.06
CA PRO A 105 11.94 -5.31 0.61
C PRO A 105 11.32 -3.92 0.49
N ASN A 106 10.54 -3.67 -0.56
CA ASN A 106 9.81 -2.42 -0.80
C ASN A 106 9.01 -2.02 0.45
N SER A 107 9.69 -1.42 1.41
CA SER A 107 9.15 -0.63 2.46
C SER A 107 9.16 0.76 1.87
N GLN A 108 7.98 1.30 1.56
CA GLN A 108 7.79 2.75 1.41
C GLN A 108 8.32 3.56 2.63
N PHE A 109 8.82 2.89 3.66
CA PHE A 109 9.56 3.44 4.78
C PHE A 109 11.02 3.76 4.42
N GLN A 110 11.23 4.78 3.58
CA GLN A 110 12.41 5.62 3.76
C GLN A 110 12.30 6.31 5.13
N LYS A 111 13.44 6.40 5.82
CA LYS A 111 13.58 7.04 7.13
C LYS A 111 13.06 8.47 7.07
N ILE A 112 11.83 8.69 7.52
CA ILE A 112 11.37 10.02 7.90
C ILE A 112 11.88 10.23 9.33
N VAL A 113 12.96 11.00 9.38
CA VAL A 113 13.42 11.89 10.45
C VAL A 113 12.76 11.66 11.82
N SER A 114 13.56 11.18 12.78
CA SER A 114 13.25 11.38 14.20
C SER A 114 13.05 12.88 14.45
N PHE A 115 11.92 13.29 15.02
CA PHE A 115 11.61 14.64 15.50
C PHE A 115 12.87 15.47 15.78
N LYS A 116 13.32 16.21 14.77
CA LYS A 116 14.41 17.19 14.89
C LYS A 116 14.05 18.36 14.00
N GLN A 117 13.63 19.41 14.69
CA GLN A 117 13.55 20.78 14.20
C GLN A 117 12.60 20.93 13.01
N ILE A 118 11.32 21.08 13.35
CA ILE A 118 10.44 21.97 12.59
C ILE A 118 11.25 23.25 12.33
N GLU A 119 11.57 23.55 11.08
CA GLU A 119 12.15 24.85 10.77
C GLU A 119 11.11 25.92 11.09
N ASP A 120 11.35 26.72 12.13
CA ASP A 120 10.49 27.83 12.58
C ASP A 120 10.10 28.81 11.45
N LYS A 121 10.79 28.76 10.30
CA LYS A 121 10.50 29.57 9.12
C LYS A 121 9.39 28.98 8.22
N VAL A 122 9.21 27.66 8.15
CA VAL A 122 8.17 27.03 7.31
C VAL A 122 6.78 27.17 7.96
N VAL A 123 6.70 27.15 9.28
CA VAL A 123 5.44 27.34 10.05
C VAL A 123 4.82 28.73 9.85
N ARG A 124 5.61 29.73 9.47
CA ARG A 124 5.14 31.13 9.38
C ARG A 124 4.46 31.49 8.06
N GLN A 125 4.51 30.64 7.05
CA GLN A 125 3.73 30.84 5.84
C GLN A 125 2.99 29.54 5.53
N LYS A 126 1.66 29.59 5.56
CA LYS A 126 0.76 28.54 5.04
C LYS A 126 0.98 28.36 3.53
N LEU A 127 2.17 27.96 3.11
CA LEU A 127 2.53 27.81 1.73
C LEU A 127 1.94 26.51 1.23
N PHE A 128 1.03 26.66 0.25
CA PHE A 128 0.42 25.58 -0.54
C PHE A 128 -0.39 24.56 0.28
N PRO A 129 -1.49 25.01 0.94
CA PRO A 129 -2.42 24.08 1.52
C PRO A 129 -3.03 23.21 0.42
N ILE A 130 -3.07 21.90 0.64
CA ILE A 130 -3.72 20.94 -0.25
C ILE A 130 -4.99 20.42 0.41
N GLU A 131 -6.02 20.18 -0.38
CA GLU A 131 -7.16 19.39 0.06
C GLU A 131 -6.72 17.95 0.26
N VAL A 132 -7.16 17.37 1.38
CA VAL A 132 -6.87 16.00 1.75
C VAL A 132 -8.17 15.25 1.93
N ARG A 133 -8.24 14.08 1.30
CA ARG A 133 -9.33 13.12 1.45
C ARG A 133 -8.75 11.73 1.55
N GLY A 134 -9.10 10.97 2.57
CA GLY A 134 -8.65 9.60 2.69
C GLY A 134 -8.97 8.97 4.04
N ILE A 135 -8.60 7.70 4.16
CA ILE A 135 -8.78 6.93 5.39
C ILE A 135 -7.53 7.03 6.25
N VAL A 136 -7.75 7.16 7.55
CA VAL A 136 -6.72 7.13 8.57
C VAL A 136 -6.17 5.72 8.74
N CYS A 137 -4.88 5.58 8.54
CA CYS A 137 -4.12 4.38 8.78
C CYS A 137 -3.18 4.58 9.97
N LYS A 138 -2.87 3.49 10.68
CA LYS A 138 -1.93 3.50 11.78
C LYS A 138 -0.57 2.99 11.31
N LYS A 139 0.50 3.73 11.58
CA LYS A 139 1.88 3.32 11.26
C LYS A 139 2.60 2.74 12.48
N SER A 140 2.36 3.33 13.64
CA SER A 140 2.89 2.89 14.93
C SER A 140 1.86 3.18 16.03
N GLU A 141 2.13 2.81 17.28
CA GLU A 141 1.20 3.10 18.39
C GLU A 141 0.82 4.57 18.51
N THR A 142 1.69 5.47 18.05
CA THR A 142 1.59 6.92 18.25
C THR A 142 1.46 7.72 16.96
N GLU A 143 1.56 7.09 15.78
CA GLU A 143 1.55 7.80 14.49
C GLU A 143 0.37 7.37 13.62
N LEU A 144 -0.50 8.33 13.34
CA LEU A 144 -1.58 8.22 12.37
C LEU A 144 -1.22 8.96 11.08
N TYR A 145 -1.64 8.42 9.94
CA TYR A 145 -1.42 9.02 8.63
C TYR A 145 -2.60 8.77 7.70
N ILE A 146 -2.70 9.56 6.64
CA ILE A 146 -3.65 9.38 5.54
C ILE A 146 -2.86 9.31 4.24
N THR A 147 -3.19 8.35 3.37
CA THR A 147 -2.81 8.41 1.96
C THR A 147 -3.89 9.18 1.22
N ASN A 148 -3.57 10.37 0.72
CA ASN A 148 -4.53 11.23 0.04
C ASN A 148 -5.00 10.59 -1.27
N GLN A 149 -6.30 10.38 -1.41
CA GLN A 149 -6.91 9.74 -2.58
C GLN A 149 -6.68 10.53 -3.88
N ASP A 150 -6.51 11.86 -3.79
CA ASP A 150 -6.43 12.73 -4.96
C ASP A 150 -5.06 12.70 -5.63
N ASN A 151 -3.98 12.48 -4.86
CA ASN A 151 -2.61 12.60 -5.36
C ASN A 151 -1.65 11.54 -4.81
N GLY A 152 -2.12 10.60 -4.01
CA GLY A 152 -1.34 9.51 -3.42
C GLY A 152 -0.33 9.95 -2.36
N LYS A 153 -0.32 11.23 -1.96
CA LYS A 153 0.65 11.74 -0.99
C LYS A 153 0.28 11.37 0.43
N MET A 154 1.29 11.08 1.23
CA MET A 154 1.10 10.81 2.67
C MET A 154 0.96 12.11 3.44
N VAL A 155 -0.03 12.13 4.33
CA VAL A 155 -0.36 13.23 5.22
C VAL A 155 -0.30 12.71 6.65
N LEU A 156 0.55 13.31 7.47
CA LEU A 156 0.71 12.96 8.87
C LEU A 156 -0.34 13.63 9.74
N ILE A 157 -0.80 12.92 10.77
CA ILE A 157 -1.76 13.42 11.75
C ILE A 157 -1.07 13.47 13.11
N GLU A 158 -1.05 14.65 13.72
CA GLU A 158 -0.62 14.82 15.10
C GLU A 158 -1.72 14.33 16.06
N ASN A 159 -1.48 13.22 16.75
CA ASN A 159 -2.45 12.62 17.67
C ASN A 159 -2.91 13.58 18.77
N ASP A 160 -2.02 14.42 19.29
CA ASP A 160 -2.35 15.35 20.38
C ASP A 160 -3.35 16.43 19.95
N ARG A 161 -3.30 16.84 18.68
CA ARG A 161 -4.19 17.87 18.12
C ARG A 161 -5.57 17.33 17.76
N PHE A 162 -5.66 16.03 17.48
CA PHE A 162 -6.89 15.38 17.00
C PHE A 162 -7.17 14.06 17.73
N SER A 163 -7.29 14.13 19.05
CA SER A 163 -7.43 12.98 19.94
C SER A 163 -8.70 12.14 19.73
N GLU A 164 -9.68 12.64 18.98
CA GLU A 164 -10.93 11.94 18.66
C GLU A 164 -10.83 11.04 17.42
N ILE A 165 -9.79 11.22 16.61
CA ILE A 165 -9.57 10.40 15.41
C ILE A 165 -9.18 8.98 15.82
N ARG A 166 -9.74 8.00 15.11
CA ARG A 166 -9.38 6.59 15.23
C ARG A 166 -8.93 6.04 13.89
N GLU A 167 -8.29 4.88 13.95
CA GLU A 167 -7.95 4.12 12.76
C GLU A 167 -9.22 3.80 11.94
N TYR A 168 -9.08 3.88 10.63
CA TYR A 168 -10.13 3.68 9.63
C TYR A 168 -11.21 4.77 9.57
N ASP A 169 -11.04 5.90 10.27
CA ASP A 169 -11.87 7.08 10.05
C ASP A 169 -11.58 7.70 8.68
N TYR A 170 -12.62 8.12 7.95
CA TYR A 170 -12.47 8.90 6.71
C TYR A 170 -12.43 10.38 7.04
N ILE A 171 -11.40 11.09 6.58
CA ILE A 171 -11.17 12.49 6.88
C ILE A 171 -11.15 13.30 5.60
N THR A 172 -11.80 14.46 5.65
CA THR A 172 -11.60 15.54 4.67
C THR A 172 -11.13 16.81 5.37
N GLY A 173 -10.22 17.55 4.74
CA GLY A 173 -9.63 18.73 5.36
C GLY A 173 -8.53 19.36 4.54
N MET A 174 -7.69 20.17 5.20
CA MET A 174 -6.54 20.82 4.59
C MET A 174 -5.26 20.34 5.26
N ALA A 175 -4.23 20.07 4.45
CA ALA A 175 -2.87 19.81 4.92
C ALA A 175 -1.88 20.82 4.38
N ILE A 176 -0.84 21.09 5.16
CA ILE A 176 0.24 22.02 4.85
C ILE A 176 1.55 21.26 4.65
N ILE A 177 2.44 21.81 3.83
CA ILE A 177 3.77 21.25 3.62
C ILE A 177 4.65 21.47 4.86
N MET A 178 5.37 20.44 5.31
CA MET A 178 6.28 20.52 6.45
C MET A 178 7.72 20.82 6.05
N ASN A 179 8.16 20.32 4.90
CA ASN A 179 9.55 20.38 4.46
C ASN A 179 9.66 20.43 2.94
N GLU A 180 10.88 20.68 2.46
CA GLU A 180 11.19 20.71 1.02
C GLU A 180 10.91 19.35 0.34
N ASP A 181 10.91 18.26 1.11
CA ASP A 181 10.60 16.90 0.67
C ASP A 181 9.10 16.65 0.41
N LYS A 182 8.25 17.69 0.54
CA LYS A 182 6.80 17.62 0.33
C LYS A 182 6.12 16.59 1.24
N GLU A 183 6.56 16.49 2.48
CA GLU A 183 5.77 15.84 3.52
C GLU A 183 4.65 16.78 3.97
N TYR A 184 3.47 16.23 4.23
CA TYR A 184 2.28 17.01 4.56
C TYR A 184 1.84 16.72 5.99
N LEU A 185 1.41 17.77 6.68
CA LEU A 185 0.78 17.70 8.00
C LEU A 185 -0.66 18.15 7.92
N LEU A 186 -1.57 17.40 8.53
CA LEU A 186 -2.97 17.78 8.65
C LEU A 186 -3.10 19.05 9.50
N ASP A 187 -3.58 20.14 8.90
CA ASP A 187 -3.76 21.43 9.58
C ASP A 187 -5.19 21.60 10.09
N SER A 188 -6.18 21.25 9.28
CA SER A 188 -7.59 21.39 9.66
C SER A 188 -8.44 20.28 9.10
N ILE A 189 -9.52 19.96 9.81
CA ILE A 189 -10.48 18.92 9.45
C ILE A 189 -11.83 19.58 9.19
N THR A 190 -12.38 19.28 8.03
CA THR A 190 -13.71 19.73 7.62
C THR A 190 -14.77 18.70 8.01
N SER A 191 -14.49 17.41 7.78
CA SER A 191 -15.41 16.33 8.12
C SER A 191 -14.70 15.06 8.55
N ILE A 192 -15.31 14.32 9.46
CA ILE A 192 -14.89 12.97 9.86
C ILE A 192 -16.07 12.03 9.61
N ASN A 193 -15.84 10.93 8.89
CA ASN A 193 -16.85 9.93 8.54
C ASN A 193 -18.15 10.54 8.00
N TYR A 194 -18.01 11.47 7.05
CA TYR A 194 -19.12 12.14 6.36
C TYR A 194 -19.98 13.03 7.29
N GLN A 195 -19.52 13.30 8.52
CA GLN A 195 -20.12 14.25 9.44
C GLN A 195 -19.21 15.49 9.56
N PRO A 196 -19.78 16.70 9.67
CA PRO A 196 -19.01 17.89 10.00
C PRO A 196 -18.17 17.68 11.28
N ALA A 197 -16.93 18.15 11.27
CA ALA A 197 -15.97 17.90 12.36
C ALA A 197 -16.49 18.38 13.73
N ASP A 198 -17.27 19.46 13.77
CA ASP A 198 -17.90 20.02 14.97
C ASP A 198 -19.03 19.16 15.54
N LYS A 199 -19.59 18.25 14.72
CA LYS A 199 -20.69 17.35 15.10
C LYS A 199 -20.24 15.91 15.28
N TYR A 200 -18.98 15.63 14.97
CA TYR A 200 -18.44 14.29 15.09
C TYR A 200 -18.36 13.89 16.57
N VAL A 201 -18.84 12.68 16.87
CA VAL A 201 -18.69 12.08 18.20
C VAL A 201 -18.12 10.69 17.99
N CYS A 202 -16.93 10.45 18.54
CA CYS A 202 -16.32 9.14 18.53
C CYS A 202 -17.08 8.18 19.46
N LYS A 203 -18.13 7.54 18.93
CA LYS A 203 -18.87 6.47 19.60
C LYS A 203 -18.37 5.10 19.19
N GLU A 204 -18.47 4.17 20.12
CA GLU A 204 -18.33 2.74 19.87
C GLU A 204 -19.59 2.04 20.37
N GLU A 205 -20.51 1.75 19.44
CA GLU A 205 -21.71 0.98 19.71
C GLU A 205 -21.45 -0.51 19.46
N SER A 206 -22.08 -1.37 20.26
CA SER A 206 -22.16 -2.79 19.94
C SER A 206 -23.00 -2.97 18.67
N TYR A 207 -22.45 -3.69 17.70
CA TYR A 207 -23.18 -3.99 16.47
C TYR A 207 -23.83 -5.36 16.57
N ASP A 208 -24.88 -5.44 17.39
CA ASP A 208 -25.63 -6.68 17.61
C ASP A 208 -26.53 -6.96 16.41
N MET A 209 -26.34 -8.13 15.80
CA MET A 209 -26.95 -8.47 14.52
C MET A 209 -28.41 -8.88 14.69
N VAL A 210 -29.29 -8.23 13.94
CA VAL A 210 -30.72 -8.58 13.84
C VAL A 210 -31.14 -8.90 12.42
N VAL A 211 -32.30 -9.53 12.31
CA VAL A 211 -32.96 -9.77 11.02
C VAL A 211 -33.37 -8.41 10.41
N PRO A 212 -32.94 -8.10 9.17
CA PRO A 212 -33.35 -6.91 8.44
C PRO A 212 -34.87 -6.72 8.38
N SER A 213 -35.37 -5.58 8.84
CA SER A 213 -36.81 -5.24 8.83
C SER A 213 -37.14 -3.93 8.10
N GLN A 214 -36.21 -2.98 8.10
CA GLN A 214 -36.41 -1.65 7.51
C GLN A 214 -36.33 -1.66 5.99
N LYS A 215 -37.23 -0.91 5.34
CA LYS A 215 -37.26 -0.78 3.88
C LYS A 215 -37.19 0.67 3.44
N ILE A 216 -36.42 0.91 2.37
CA ILE A 216 -36.49 2.10 1.56
C ILE A 216 -36.94 1.64 0.17
N ASP A 217 -38.16 2.01 -0.23
CA ASP A 217 -38.75 1.53 -1.49
C ASP A 217 -38.82 -0.03 -1.48
N HIS A 218 -38.24 -0.69 -2.48
CA HIS A 218 -38.13 -2.15 -2.57
C HIS A 218 -36.87 -2.73 -1.89
N ILE A 219 -36.03 -1.88 -1.28
CA ILE A 219 -34.74 -2.26 -0.70
C ILE A 219 -34.89 -2.47 0.80
N LEU A 220 -34.64 -3.70 1.25
CA LEU A 220 -34.56 -4.10 2.65
C LEU A 220 -33.14 -3.82 3.16
N LEU A 221 -33.03 -2.82 4.02
CA LEU A 221 -31.75 -2.37 4.56
C LEU A 221 -31.09 -3.45 5.42
N GLY A 222 -29.80 -3.69 5.21
CA GLY A 222 -29.07 -4.80 5.83
C GLY A 222 -29.02 -6.07 4.96
N SER A 223 -29.57 -6.02 3.75
CA SER A 223 -29.55 -7.14 2.79
C SER A 223 -28.41 -7.03 1.77
N ARG A 224 -28.27 -8.08 0.96
CA ARG A 224 -27.36 -8.17 -0.19
C ARG A 224 -28.18 -8.17 -1.48
N TYR A 225 -27.76 -7.40 -2.46
CA TYR A 225 -28.45 -7.22 -3.73
C TYR A 225 -27.49 -7.40 -4.91
N LEU A 226 -27.99 -8.04 -5.97
CA LEU A 226 -27.35 -8.15 -7.27
C LEU A 226 -28.07 -7.29 -8.28
N MET A 227 -27.30 -6.47 -8.99
CA MET A 227 -27.75 -5.67 -10.12
C MET A 227 -27.31 -6.34 -11.41
N PRO A 228 -28.23 -6.78 -12.29
CA PRO A 228 -27.88 -7.43 -13.55
C PRO A 228 -27.32 -6.36 -14.51
N SER A 229 -26.00 -6.24 -14.52
CA SER A 229 -25.21 -5.21 -15.22
C SER A 229 -23.73 -5.56 -15.09
N LYS A 230 -22.90 -5.28 -16.10
CA LYS A 230 -21.45 -5.49 -16.00
C LYS A 230 -20.78 -4.39 -15.18
N SER A 231 -21.32 -3.19 -15.27
CA SER A 231 -20.84 -2.01 -14.55
C SER A 231 -21.98 -1.17 -14.03
N PHE A 232 -21.73 -0.43 -12.94
CA PHE A 232 -22.65 0.61 -12.48
C PHE A 232 -22.79 1.76 -13.48
N LEU A 233 -21.84 1.96 -14.39
CA LEU A 233 -21.94 2.99 -15.44
C LEU A 233 -22.99 2.67 -16.50
N GLU A 234 -23.18 1.40 -16.84
CA GLU A 234 -24.19 0.97 -17.82
C GLU A 234 -25.61 1.32 -17.34
N LYS A 235 -25.83 1.32 -16.02
CA LYS A 235 -27.08 1.70 -15.36
C LYS A 235 -26.95 3.01 -14.57
N SER A 236 -26.18 3.96 -15.09
CA SER A 236 -25.82 5.17 -14.34
C SER A 236 -27.01 5.96 -13.80
N ASP A 237 -28.10 6.09 -14.55
CA ASP A 237 -29.31 6.80 -14.10
C ASP A 237 -30.03 6.07 -12.96
N GLU A 238 -30.18 4.76 -13.06
CA GLU A 238 -30.77 3.92 -12.00
C GLU A 238 -29.92 3.99 -10.72
N VAL A 239 -28.60 3.88 -10.87
CA VAL A 239 -27.63 3.95 -9.77
C VAL A 239 -27.66 5.34 -9.11
N LYS A 240 -27.63 6.43 -9.88
CA LYS A 240 -27.75 7.80 -9.37
C LYS A 240 -29.06 8.00 -8.62
N ASN A 241 -30.18 7.53 -9.18
CA ASN A 241 -31.48 7.62 -8.54
C ASN A 241 -31.50 6.84 -7.22
N LEU A 242 -30.95 5.63 -7.20
CA LEU A 242 -30.83 4.81 -6.00
C LEU A 242 -29.96 5.50 -4.92
N ILE A 243 -28.76 5.95 -5.28
CA ILE A 243 -27.86 6.67 -4.37
C ILE A 243 -28.56 7.90 -3.79
N SER A 244 -29.27 8.67 -4.62
CA SER A 244 -29.99 9.86 -4.16
C SER A 244 -31.08 9.53 -3.12
N LYS A 245 -31.81 8.42 -3.32
CA LYS A 245 -32.83 7.93 -2.38
C LYS A 245 -32.21 7.49 -1.06
N LEU A 246 -31.09 6.76 -1.12
CA LEU A 246 -30.36 6.29 0.06
C LEU A 246 -29.79 7.47 0.87
N LYS A 247 -29.16 8.44 0.21
CA LYS A 247 -28.63 9.64 0.86
C LYS A 247 -29.72 10.49 1.54
N LYS A 248 -30.90 10.60 0.93
CA LYS A 248 -32.06 11.29 1.55
C LYS A 248 -32.52 10.63 2.86
N ASN A 249 -32.19 9.36 3.07
CA ASN A 249 -32.48 8.61 4.29
C ASN A 249 -31.22 8.47 5.20
N ASN A 250 -30.26 9.38 5.08
CA ASN A 250 -29.02 9.40 5.87
C ASN A 250 -28.17 8.12 5.75
N VAL A 251 -28.23 7.44 4.60
CA VAL A 251 -27.36 6.30 4.30
C VAL A 251 -26.13 6.78 3.55
N VAL A 252 -24.95 6.47 4.08
CA VAL A 252 -23.66 6.75 3.43
C VAL A 252 -23.43 5.74 2.31
N CYS A 253 -23.37 6.21 1.07
CA CYS A 253 -23.08 5.37 -0.09
C CYS A 253 -21.57 5.33 -0.37
N LEU A 254 -20.95 4.16 -0.33
CA LEU A 254 -19.53 3.93 -0.64
C LEU A 254 -19.42 2.99 -1.84
N ALA A 255 -18.44 3.22 -2.72
CA ALA A 255 -18.19 2.35 -3.86
C ALA A 255 -16.79 1.74 -3.83
N LEU A 256 -16.67 0.44 -4.14
CA LEU A 256 -15.42 -0.25 -4.43
C LEU A 256 -15.47 -0.75 -5.88
N ILE A 257 -14.56 -0.24 -6.71
CA ILE A 257 -14.61 -0.46 -8.15
C ILE A 257 -13.22 -0.89 -8.62
N PRO A 258 -13.02 -2.18 -8.95
CA PRO A 258 -11.77 -2.69 -9.48
C PRO A 258 -11.58 -2.32 -10.96
N ASN A 259 -10.33 -2.45 -11.43
CA ASN A 259 -9.96 -2.40 -12.85
C ASN A 259 -10.51 -1.18 -13.62
N VAL A 260 -10.47 -0.02 -12.99
CA VAL A 260 -10.95 1.22 -13.59
C VAL A 260 -9.92 1.74 -14.59
N LEU A 261 -10.34 1.86 -15.84
CA LEU A 261 -9.59 2.57 -16.89
C LEU A 261 -9.62 4.08 -16.65
N TYR A 262 -8.56 4.79 -17.06
CA TYR A 262 -8.38 6.21 -16.78
C TYR A 262 -9.58 7.08 -17.25
N GLU A 263 -10.12 6.78 -18.42
CA GLU A 263 -11.28 7.46 -19.02
C GLU A 263 -12.56 7.36 -18.17
N ASN A 264 -12.68 6.34 -17.32
CA ASN A 264 -13.89 6.09 -16.54
C ASN A 264 -13.87 6.76 -15.16
N PHE A 265 -12.74 7.35 -14.73
CA PHE A 265 -12.60 7.97 -13.40
C PHE A 265 -13.65 9.06 -13.16
N LEU A 266 -13.77 10.00 -14.11
CA LEU A 266 -14.72 11.10 -14.02
C LEU A 266 -16.17 10.60 -14.04
N SER A 267 -16.45 9.56 -14.84
CA SER A 267 -17.76 8.95 -14.93
C SER A 267 -18.19 8.35 -13.59
N TYR A 268 -17.32 7.59 -12.92
CA TYR A 268 -17.61 7.04 -11.60
C TYR A 268 -17.74 8.11 -10.51
N ALA A 269 -16.90 9.15 -10.55
CA ALA A 269 -17.03 10.29 -9.64
C ALA A 269 -18.38 11.01 -9.79
N SER A 270 -18.94 11.03 -11.01
CA SER A 270 -20.23 11.67 -11.30
C SER A 270 -21.46 10.89 -10.82
N LEU A 271 -21.32 9.62 -10.40
CA LEU A 271 -22.44 8.80 -9.93
C LEU A 271 -23.00 9.27 -8.57
N GLY A 272 -22.26 10.12 -7.86
CA GLY A 272 -22.73 10.76 -6.64
C GLY A 272 -22.56 9.92 -5.38
N PHE A 273 -21.63 8.96 -5.36
CA PHE A 273 -21.20 8.29 -4.13
C PHE A 273 -20.65 9.28 -3.10
N SER A 274 -20.59 8.87 -1.83
CA SER A 274 -19.95 9.68 -0.77
C SER A 274 -18.43 9.56 -0.83
N ASN A 275 -17.94 8.37 -1.18
CA ASN A 275 -16.54 8.09 -1.46
C ASN A 275 -16.44 6.90 -2.45
N CYS A 276 -15.42 6.92 -3.30
CA CYS A 276 -15.13 5.87 -4.28
C CYS A 276 -13.72 5.34 -4.08
N PHE A 277 -13.60 4.04 -3.85
CA PHE A 277 -12.37 3.27 -3.88
C PHE A 277 -12.18 2.74 -5.29
N LEU A 278 -11.60 3.60 -6.14
CA LEU A 278 -11.29 3.28 -7.52
C LEU A 278 -9.90 2.66 -7.57
N ILE A 279 -9.83 1.41 -8.03
CA ILE A 279 -8.59 0.67 -8.20
C ILE A 279 -8.25 0.72 -9.69
N LYS A 280 -7.10 1.30 -10.04
CA LYS A 280 -6.71 1.43 -11.45
C LYS A 280 -6.45 0.09 -12.09
N TYR A 281 -6.65 0.01 -13.39
CA TYR A 281 -6.34 -1.18 -14.19
C TYR A 281 -4.86 -1.61 -14.11
N ASP A 282 -3.93 -0.66 -13.98
CA ASP A 282 -2.48 -0.91 -13.91
C ASP A 282 -1.94 -1.10 -12.48
N GLU A 283 -2.82 -1.12 -11.48
CA GLU A 283 -2.40 -1.31 -10.09
C GLU A 283 -1.93 -2.75 -9.82
N ARG A 284 -0.93 -2.86 -8.94
CA ARG A 284 -0.38 -4.16 -8.55
C ARG A 284 -1.40 -4.92 -7.70
N PRO A 285 -1.55 -6.24 -7.88
CA PRO A 285 -2.51 -7.07 -7.12
C PRO A 285 -2.47 -6.90 -5.60
N PHE A 286 -1.28 -6.66 -5.04
CA PHE A 286 -1.14 -6.38 -3.61
C PHE A 286 -1.80 -5.05 -3.16
N ALA A 287 -1.74 -3.99 -3.97
CA ALA A 287 -2.42 -2.73 -3.66
C ALA A 287 -3.96 -2.86 -3.73
N ILE A 288 -4.44 -3.76 -4.60
CA ILE A 288 -5.87 -4.09 -4.71
C ILE A 288 -6.35 -4.77 -3.41
N TYR A 289 -5.56 -5.72 -2.91
CA TYR A 289 -5.80 -6.34 -1.61
C TYR A 289 -5.82 -5.31 -0.46
N GLU A 290 -4.82 -4.44 -0.38
CA GLU A 290 -4.77 -3.40 0.66
C GLU A 290 -5.99 -2.47 0.60
N THR A 291 -6.40 -2.07 -0.61
CA THR A 291 -7.58 -1.22 -0.81
C THR A 291 -8.88 -1.91 -0.38
N LEU A 292 -9.02 -3.21 -0.66
CA LEU A 292 -10.18 -3.99 -0.22
C LEU A 292 -10.22 -4.09 1.31
N ILE A 293 -9.10 -4.39 1.97
CA ILE A 293 -9.03 -4.46 3.43
C ILE A 293 -9.37 -3.10 4.03
N LEU A 294 -8.78 -2.02 3.50
CA LEU A 294 -9.07 -0.65 3.93
C LEU A 294 -10.56 -0.31 3.80
N PHE A 295 -11.19 -0.69 2.69
CA PHE A 295 -12.62 -0.51 2.45
C PHE A 295 -13.46 -1.27 3.49
N MET A 296 -13.13 -2.54 3.75
CA MET A 296 -13.85 -3.37 4.72
C MET A 296 -13.72 -2.84 6.15
N GLU A 297 -12.51 -2.45 6.57
CA GLU A 297 -12.27 -1.90 7.90
C GLU A 297 -12.95 -0.54 8.09
N HIS A 298 -13.00 0.30 7.05
CA HIS A 298 -13.76 1.55 7.09
C HIS A 298 -15.26 1.31 7.26
N ILE A 299 -15.85 0.32 6.57
CA ILE A 299 -17.25 -0.04 6.78
C ILE A 299 -17.47 -0.53 8.22
N LYS A 300 -16.59 -1.37 8.76
CA LYS A 300 -16.67 -1.82 10.16
C LYS A 300 -16.59 -0.64 11.12
N ARG A 301 -15.76 0.36 10.83
CA ARG A 301 -15.66 1.59 11.63
C ARG A 301 -16.95 2.39 11.61
N LEU A 302 -17.55 2.59 10.44
CA LEU A 302 -18.86 3.26 10.30
C LEU A 302 -19.97 2.49 11.02
N GLN A 303 -19.96 1.15 10.96
CA GLN A 303 -20.89 0.31 11.71
C GLN A 303 -20.78 0.54 13.22
N LYS A 304 -19.55 0.55 13.77
CA LYS A 304 -19.30 0.84 15.19
C LYS A 304 -19.73 2.26 15.60
N GLN A 305 -19.79 3.20 14.66
CA GLN A 305 -20.27 4.56 14.91
C GLN A 305 -21.79 4.70 14.84
N GLY A 306 -22.51 3.63 14.51
CA GLY A 306 -23.95 3.71 14.28
C GLY A 306 -24.29 4.47 12.99
N VAL A 307 -23.50 4.28 11.92
CA VAL A 307 -23.79 4.87 10.61
C VAL A 307 -24.38 3.82 9.68
N SER A 308 -25.49 4.16 9.03
CA SER A 308 -26.05 3.31 7.97
C SER A 308 -25.26 3.47 6.68
N VAL A 309 -24.88 2.35 6.08
CA VAL A 309 -23.98 2.30 4.91
C VAL A 309 -24.62 1.51 3.77
N ALA A 310 -24.45 1.99 2.55
CA ALA A 310 -24.71 1.25 1.33
C ALA A 310 -23.39 1.06 0.58
N ALA A 311 -22.90 -0.18 0.54
CA ALA A 311 -21.67 -0.56 -0.13
C ALA A 311 -21.98 -1.05 -1.54
N PHE A 312 -21.46 -0.35 -2.55
CA PHE A 312 -21.57 -0.69 -3.96
C PHE A 312 -20.27 -1.31 -4.42
N ILE A 313 -20.29 -2.57 -4.82
CA ILE A 313 -19.10 -3.33 -5.18
C ILE A 313 -19.24 -3.75 -6.63
N GLN A 314 -18.32 -3.32 -7.47
CA GLN A 314 -18.33 -3.76 -8.85
C GLN A 314 -17.40 -4.97 -8.99
N ASP A 315 -17.84 -5.91 -9.82
CA ASP A 315 -17.08 -7.06 -10.32
C ASP A 315 -16.29 -7.81 -9.22
N ILE A 316 -17.05 -8.52 -8.39
CA ILE A 316 -16.50 -9.40 -7.37
C ILE A 316 -15.59 -10.49 -7.98
N PRO A 317 -15.92 -11.15 -9.10
CA PRO A 317 -15.01 -12.13 -9.72
C PRO A 317 -13.63 -11.56 -10.04
N THR A 318 -13.55 -10.33 -10.57
CA THR A 318 -12.27 -9.65 -10.79
C THR A 318 -11.51 -9.43 -9.49
N LEU A 319 -12.19 -9.02 -8.40
CA LEU A 319 -11.55 -8.85 -7.09
C LEU A 319 -10.97 -10.19 -6.59
N ILE A 320 -11.76 -11.26 -6.65
CA ILE A 320 -11.38 -12.61 -6.24
C ILE A 320 -10.11 -13.05 -6.97
N ASN A 321 -10.14 -13.02 -8.31
CA ASN A 321 -9.02 -13.47 -9.15
C ASN A 321 -7.73 -12.69 -8.89
N THR A 322 -7.86 -11.38 -8.62
CA THR A 322 -6.71 -10.52 -8.31
C THR A 322 -6.10 -10.85 -6.96
N ILE A 323 -6.94 -11.10 -5.94
CA ILE A 323 -6.45 -11.48 -4.61
C ILE A 323 -5.78 -12.84 -4.67
N ASP A 324 -6.34 -13.78 -5.44
CA ASP A 324 -5.71 -15.09 -5.64
C ASP A 324 -4.32 -14.97 -6.25
N PHE A 325 -4.15 -14.11 -7.25
CA PHE A 325 -2.84 -13.86 -7.83
C PHE A 325 -1.84 -13.30 -6.80
N SER A 326 -2.31 -12.48 -5.86
CA SER A 326 -1.46 -11.91 -4.81
C SER A 326 -1.07 -12.93 -3.72
N ALA A 327 -1.95 -13.88 -3.42
CA ALA A 327 -1.75 -14.89 -2.40
C ALA A 327 -0.96 -16.07 -2.96
N LYS A 328 0.32 -16.20 -2.58
CA LYS A 328 1.21 -17.32 -2.97
C LYS A 328 0.85 -18.65 -2.25
N ALA A 329 -0.42 -18.91 -1.97
CA ALA A 329 -0.85 -20.07 -1.20
C ALA A 329 -0.97 -21.33 -2.08
N THR A 330 -0.83 -22.50 -1.45
CA THR A 330 -0.89 -23.82 -2.10
C THR A 330 -2.20 -24.57 -1.85
N SER A 331 -3.00 -24.16 -0.85
CA SER A 331 -4.31 -24.72 -0.56
C SER A 331 -5.40 -23.97 -1.35
N THR A 332 -6.18 -24.73 -2.12
CA THR A 332 -7.29 -24.18 -2.90
C THR A 332 -8.63 -24.73 -2.39
N PHE A 333 -9.60 -23.85 -2.27
CA PHE A 333 -10.99 -24.18 -1.97
C PHE A 333 -11.87 -23.57 -3.06
N MET A 334 -12.67 -24.40 -3.73
CA MET A 334 -13.47 -24.00 -4.91
C MET A 334 -12.66 -23.39 -6.06
N GLY A 335 -11.37 -23.72 -6.18
CA GLY A 335 -10.48 -23.17 -7.22
C GLY A 335 -9.76 -21.87 -6.83
N HIS A 336 -9.99 -21.35 -5.63
CA HIS A 336 -9.42 -20.10 -5.13
C HIS A 336 -8.62 -20.33 -3.85
N ASN A 337 -7.73 -19.40 -3.48
CA ASN A 337 -6.98 -19.49 -2.24
C ASN A 337 -7.91 -19.35 -1.02
N GLU A 338 -7.60 -20.05 0.06
CA GLU A 338 -8.39 -19.99 1.31
C GLU A 338 -8.54 -18.56 1.84
N THR A 339 -7.47 -17.75 1.77
CA THR A 339 -7.48 -16.34 2.13
C THR A 339 -8.51 -15.54 1.33
N THR A 340 -8.61 -15.79 0.02
CA THR A 340 -9.57 -15.12 -0.87
C THR A 340 -11.00 -15.50 -0.49
N VAL A 341 -11.23 -16.78 -0.21
CA VAL A 341 -12.53 -17.29 0.24
C VAL A 341 -12.93 -16.64 1.57
N GLU A 342 -12.01 -16.51 2.52
CA GLU A 342 -12.27 -15.87 3.81
C GLU A 342 -12.60 -14.39 3.64
N ILE A 343 -11.82 -13.66 2.85
CA ILE A 343 -12.04 -12.23 2.61
C ILE A 343 -13.37 -11.99 1.92
N LEU A 344 -13.73 -12.80 0.93
CA LEU A 344 -15.03 -12.69 0.27
C LEU A 344 -16.17 -12.92 1.26
N LYS A 345 -16.07 -13.95 2.12
CA LYS A 345 -17.08 -14.19 3.16
C LYS A 345 -17.18 -13.00 4.11
N GLN A 346 -16.05 -12.46 4.56
CA GLN A 346 -16.03 -11.29 5.43
C GLN A 346 -16.67 -10.06 4.74
N LEU A 347 -16.39 -9.83 3.46
CA LEU A 347 -16.99 -8.78 2.64
C LEU A 347 -18.51 -8.94 2.59
N MET A 348 -18.99 -10.15 2.30
CA MET A 348 -20.42 -10.43 2.24
C MET A 348 -21.09 -10.36 3.63
N LEU A 349 -20.37 -10.67 4.71
CA LEU A 349 -20.85 -10.55 6.09
C LEU A 349 -20.97 -9.10 6.58
N LEU A 350 -20.33 -8.14 5.89
CA LEU A 350 -20.57 -6.72 6.18
C LEU A 350 -22.03 -6.34 5.99
N ALA A 351 -22.78 -7.03 5.13
CA ALA A 351 -24.21 -6.78 4.97
C ALA A 351 -25.01 -7.35 6.16
N ARG A 352 -25.51 -6.46 7.02
CA ARG A 352 -26.26 -6.79 8.24
C ARG A 352 -27.06 -5.59 8.75
N ALA A 353 -28.03 -5.85 9.62
CA ALA A 353 -28.78 -4.83 10.34
C ALA A 353 -28.48 -4.93 11.84
N SER A 354 -28.56 -3.80 12.54
CA SER A 354 -28.38 -3.68 13.98
C SER A 354 -29.71 -3.38 14.69
N GLU A 355 -29.82 -3.75 15.98
CA GLU A 355 -30.95 -3.38 16.85
C GLU A 355 -31.21 -1.87 16.88
N ASN A 356 -30.15 -1.06 16.80
CA ASN A 356 -30.22 0.40 16.85
C ASN A 356 -30.66 1.03 15.53
N ASN A 357 -31.33 0.28 14.65
CA ASN A 357 -31.86 0.76 13.37
C ASN A 357 -30.80 1.22 12.36
N TYR A 358 -29.52 0.90 12.59
CA TYR A 358 -28.45 1.09 11.62
C TYR A 358 -28.24 -0.17 10.79
N SER A 359 -27.75 -0.01 9.56
CA SER A 359 -27.61 -1.14 8.64
C SER A 359 -26.47 -0.95 7.67
N THR A 360 -25.94 -2.05 7.16
CA THR A 360 -25.06 -2.06 6.00
C THR A 360 -25.69 -2.91 4.92
N THR A 361 -25.98 -2.29 3.79
CA THR A 361 -26.59 -2.95 2.62
C THR A 361 -25.54 -3.06 1.53
N LEU A 362 -25.43 -4.23 0.88
CA LEU A 362 -24.44 -4.47 -0.17
C LEU A 362 -25.14 -4.59 -1.51
N PHE A 363 -24.64 -3.87 -2.52
CA PHE A 363 -25.05 -3.93 -3.91
C PHE A 363 -23.85 -4.40 -4.73
N SER A 364 -23.98 -5.50 -5.45
CA SER A 364 -22.96 -5.97 -6.39
C SER A 364 -23.49 -5.98 -7.81
N THR A 365 -22.62 -5.70 -8.78
CA THR A 365 -22.91 -6.01 -10.18
C THR A 365 -22.89 -7.52 -10.41
N PHE A 366 -23.54 -7.95 -11.49
CA PHE A 366 -23.64 -9.34 -11.90
C PHE A 366 -23.76 -9.43 -13.43
N ASP A 367 -22.88 -10.22 -14.04
CA ASP A 367 -22.93 -10.66 -15.44
C ASP A 367 -23.13 -12.18 -15.51
N ASP A 368 -23.72 -12.69 -16.59
CA ASP A 368 -23.96 -14.12 -16.77
C ASP A 368 -22.66 -14.94 -16.77
N ALA A 369 -21.55 -14.33 -17.19
CA ALA A 369 -20.22 -14.93 -17.14
C ALA A 369 -19.75 -15.22 -15.70
N ASP A 370 -20.24 -14.48 -14.69
CA ASP A 370 -19.86 -14.67 -13.29
C ASP A 370 -20.38 -16.02 -12.75
N MET A 371 -21.38 -16.61 -13.41
CA MET A 371 -21.94 -17.91 -13.03
C MET A 371 -20.98 -19.09 -13.26
N PHE A 372 -19.88 -18.88 -14.00
CA PHE A 372 -18.85 -19.89 -14.18
C PHE A 372 -17.91 -20.01 -12.97
N ASP A 373 -17.90 -19.03 -12.06
CA ASP A 373 -17.10 -19.04 -10.84
C ASP A 373 -17.88 -19.71 -9.67
N PRO A 374 -17.46 -20.90 -9.18
CA PRO A 374 -18.17 -21.61 -8.11
C PRO A 374 -18.17 -20.87 -6.77
N LEU A 375 -17.13 -20.09 -6.48
CA LEU A 375 -17.02 -19.31 -5.26
C LEU A 375 -18.01 -18.15 -5.30
N TYR A 376 -18.10 -17.45 -6.44
CA TYR A 376 -19.09 -16.40 -6.66
C TYR A 376 -20.52 -16.94 -6.51
N VAL A 377 -20.83 -18.06 -7.17
CA VAL A 377 -22.16 -18.68 -7.10
C VAL A 377 -22.54 -19.04 -5.66
N SER A 378 -21.62 -19.66 -4.92
CA SER A 378 -21.88 -20.15 -3.57
C SER A 378 -21.94 -19.03 -2.53
N SER A 379 -21.06 -18.04 -2.62
CA SER A 379 -20.84 -17.04 -1.57
C SER A 379 -21.48 -15.69 -1.86
N VAL A 380 -21.88 -15.42 -3.11
CA VAL A 380 -22.52 -14.17 -3.50
C VAL A 380 -23.91 -14.41 -4.07
N TYR A 381 -24.02 -15.18 -5.15
CA TYR A 381 -25.27 -15.30 -5.92
C TYR A 381 -26.41 -15.93 -5.10
N LYS A 382 -26.15 -17.06 -4.44
CA LYS A 382 -27.18 -17.79 -3.67
C LYS A 382 -27.73 -17.01 -2.47
N ILE A 383 -26.93 -16.11 -1.89
CA ILE A 383 -27.28 -15.40 -0.65
C ILE A 383 -27.77 -13.97 -0.90
N SER A 384 -27.84 -13.55 -2.16
CA SER A 384 -28.21 -12.19 -2.55
C SER A 384 -29.57 -12.15 -3.24
N LYS A 385 -30.30 -11.06 -3.02
CA LYS A 385 -31.56 -10.76 -3.71
C LYS A 385 -31.25 -10.14 -5.07
N LYS A 386 -32.16 -10.25 -6.03
CA LYS A 386 -32.02 -9.62 -7.35
C LYS A 386 -32.80 -8.31 -7.36
N LEU A 387 -32.20 -7.25 -7.89
CA LEU A 387 -32.84 -5.94 -8.12
C LEU A 387 -33.53 -5.89 -9.47
#